data_AF-E3H557-F1
#
_entry.id   AF-E3H557-F1
#
_cell.length_a   1.000
_cell.length_b   1.000
_cell.length_c   1.000
_cell.angle_alpha   90.00
_cell.angle_beta   90.00
_cell.angle_gamma   90.00
#
_symmetry.space_group_name_H-M   'P 1'
#
loop_
_entity.id
_entity.type
_entity.pdbx_description
1 polymer ?
#
loop_
_entity_poly.entity_id
_entity_poly.type
_entity_poly.pdbx_seq_one_letter_code
_entity_poly.pdbx_strand_id
1 'polypeptide(L)'
;MSLESTSFSRRKLLKAGAIGVPAAGVLAFGSTLVTATSANAISADGWWGEETSAGLQRFMNAVRGAGLVVDGVISSQPAREAARCPGIVGGWEWVEDYHGSPTILAMQTWLKLRRGSGATSTMNGKTIRTLQQHYGISPDDRLDGPSQTIMALQNEINQYVG
;
A
#
# COMPACT_ATOMS: atom_id res chain seq x y z
N MET A 1 11.15 -76.56 -1.71
CA MET A 1 11.77 -75.71 -2.75
C MET A 1 11.80 -74.28 -2.25
N SER A 2 12.87 -73.55 -2.58
CA SER A 2 13.21 -72.14 -2.25
C SER A 2 14.00 -71.85 -0.96
N LEU A 3 15.32 -72.04 -1.03
CA LEU A 3 16.41 -71.02 -1.01
C LEU A 3 16.02 -69.59 -0.52
N GLU A 4 16.82 -68.76 0.14
CA GLU A 4 18.23 -68.75 0.60
C GLU A 4 18.46 -67.30 1.13
N SER A 5 18.83 -67.14 2.42
CA SER A 5 19.81 -66.14 2.94
C SER A 5 19.49 -64.60 2.81
N THR A 6 20.04 -63.59 3.52
CA THR A 6 21.18 -63.39 4.44
C THR A 6 21.05 -62.01 5.13
N SER A 7 21.73 -61.85 6.29
CA SER A 7 22.26 -60.61 6.91
C SER A 7 21.37 -59.88 7.95
N PHE A 8 21.63 -60.03 9.26
CA PHE A 8 22.60 -59.29 10.10
C PHE A 8 22.33 -57.76 10.16
N SER A 9 22.36 -57.04 11.28
CA SER A 9 22.80 -57.32 12.64
C SER A 9 22.25 -56.23 13.60
N ARG A 10 21.97 -56.68 14.82
CA ARG A 10 22.08 -56.00 16.12
C ARG A 10 22.68 -54.58 16.09
N ARG A 11 22.01 -53.65 16.77
CA ARG A 11 22.61 -52.79 17.81
C ARG A 11 21.56 -52.02 18.61
N LYS A 12 21.53 -52.35 19.91
CA LYS A 12 21.35 -51.49 21.09
C LYS A 12 20.08 -50.60 21.12
N LEU A 13 19.06 -50.92 21.91
CA LEU A 13 19.06 -50.88 23.39
C LEU A 13 19.56 -49.52 23.91
N LEU A 14 18.63 -48.66 24.35
CA LEU A 14 18.59 -48.11 25.71
C LEU A 14 17.33 -47.23 25.89
N LYS A 15 16.68 -47.47 27.02
CA LYS A 15 15.45 -46.89 27.53
C LYS A 15 15.87 -46.09 28.76
N ALA A 16 15.61 -44.79 28.83
CA ALA A 16 15.48 -43.99 30.07
C ALA A 16 15.54 -42.49 29.78
N GLY A 17 14.77 -41.70 30.53
CA GLY A 17 15.03 -40.27 30.72
C GLY A 17 13.78 -39.39 30.60
N ALA A 18 13.11 -39.20 31.73
CA ALA A 18 12.04 -38.25 31.91
C ALA A 18 12.56 -36.81 32.04
N ILE A 19 11.69 -35.85 31.70
CA ILE A 19 11.62 -34.45 32.17
C ILE A 19 12.80 -33.52 31.81
N GLY A 20 12.46 -32.46 31.07
CA GLY A 20 13.25 -31.24 30.99
C GLY A 20 12.65 -30.28 29.98
N VAL A 21 11.83 -29.33 30.44
CA VAL A 21 11.50 -28.11 29.68
C VAL A 21 12.70 -27.17 29.77
N PRO A 22 13.12 -26.58 28.65
CA PRO A 22 13.62 -25.22 28.65
C PRO A 22 12.70 -24.31 27.83
N ALA A 23 12.46 -23.13 28.41
CA ALA A 23 11.78 -22.02 27.80
C ALA A 23 12.51 -21.51 26.52
N ALA A 24 11.73 -20.77 25.74
CA ALA A 24 12.11 -19.88 24.64
C ALA A 24 12.33 -20.53 23.26
N GLY A 25 11.50 -20.10 22.30
CA GLY A 25 11.86 -20.08 20.89
C GLY A 25 11.11 -21.08 20.01
N VAL A 26 9.79 -20.92 19.84
CA VAL A 26 9.16 -21.29 18.57
C VAL A 26 8.14 -20.21 18.23
N LEU A 27 8.52 -19.38 17.27
CA LEU A 27 7.60 -18.61 16.45
C LEU A 27 6.58 -19.61 15.87
N ALA A 28 5.33 -19.53 16.32
CA ALA A 28 4.23 -20.16 15.63
C ALA A 28 3.93 -19.36 14.35
N PHE A 29 4.84 -19.42 13.37
CA PHE A 29 4.53 -19.10 11.96
C PHE A 29 3.82 -20.32 11.35
N GLY A 30 2.68 -20.65 11.94
CA GLY A 30 1.79 -21.74 11.55
C GLY A 30 0.44 -21.18 11.16
N SER A 31 0.45 -20.18 10.27
CA SER A 31 -0.70 -19.75 9.49
C SER A 31 -0.13 -18.95 8.34
N THR A 32 0.05 -19.57 7.19
CA THR A 32 -0.16 -18.84 5.94
C THR A 32 -1.59 -18.32 6.01
N LEU A 33 -1.75 -17.13 6.59
CA LEU A 33 -2.84 -16.26 6.25
C LEU A 33 -2.60 -15.96 4.77
N VAL A 34 -3.16 -16.82 3.92
CA VAL A 34 -3.48 -16.41 2.56
C VAL A 34 -4.45 -15.26 2.81
N THR A 35 -3.93 -14.04 2.78
CA THR A 35 -4.74 -12.84 2.67
C THR A 35 -5.57 -13.09 1.43
N ALA A 36 -6.84 -13.45 1.60
CA ALA A 36 -7.78 -13.49 0.50
C ALA A 36 -7.66 -12.11 -0.14
N THR A 37 -7.28 -12.05 -1.42
CA THR A 37 -7.38 -10.81 -2.18
C THR A 37 -8.81 -10.35 -1.99
N SER A 38 -8.98 -9.26 -1.26
CA SER A 38 -10.27 -8.69 -1.01
C SER A 38 -10.93 -8.39 -2.34
N ALA A 39 -12.24 -8.62 -2.43
CA ALA A 39 -12.99 -8.30 -3.64
C ALA A 39 -12.94 -6.80 -4.02
N ASN A 40 -12.39 -5.95 -3.13
CA ASN A 40 -12.22 -4.52 -3.29
C ASN A 40 -10.75 -4.07 -3.43
N ALA A 41 -9.77 -4.98 -3.49
CA ALA A 41 -8.38 -4.59 -3.72
C ALA A 41 -8.21 -3.97 -5.10
N ILE A 42 -7.55 -2.81 -5.16
CA ILE A 42 -7.17 -2.17 -6.41
C ILE A 42 -5.84 -2.73 -6.91
N SER A 43 -5.59 -2.66 -8.22
CA SER A 43 -4.29 -2.99 -8.81
C SER A 43 -3.20 -2.08 -8.24
N ALA A 44 -2.06 -2.66 -7.85
CA ALA A 44 -0.86 -1.93 -7.42
C ALA A 44 0.19 -1.94 -8.54
N ASP A 45 -0.14 -1.30 -9.65
CA ASP A 45 0.63 -1.29 -10.90
C ASP A 45 1.44 0.00 -11.12
N GLY A 46 1.33 0.97 -10.21
CA GLY A 46 1.99 2.26 -10.34
C GLY A 46 1.32 3.22 -11.32
N TRP A 47 0.10 2.91 -11.77
CA TRP A 47 -0.74 3.80 -12.59
C TRP A 47 -1.93 4.29 -11.79
N TRP A 48 -2.15 5.61 -11.79
CA TRP A 48 -3.23 6.21 -11.03
C TRP A 48 -4.44 6.42 -11.94
N GLY A 49 -5.43 5.53 -11.79
CA GLY A 49 -6.75 5.66 -12.41
C GLY A 49 -7.85 6.01 -11.42
N GLU A 50 -9.10 5.93 -11.88
CA GLU A 50 -10.31 6.18 -11.08
C GLU A 50 -10.39 5.30 -9.83
N GLU A 51 -10.02 4.02 -9.93
CA GLU A 51 -10.01 3.11 -8.78
C GLU A 51 -9.02 3.54 -7.70
N THR A 52 -7.84 4.05 -8.08
CA THR A 52 -6.86 4.60 -7.13
C THR A 52 -7.40 5.86 -6.44
N SER A 53 -8.12 6.72 -7.16
CA SER A 53 -8.78 7.90 -6.58
C SER A 53 -9.91 7.53 -5.61
N ALA A 54 -10.77 6.57 -5.98
CA ALA A 54 -11.82 6.06 -5.10
C ALA A 54 -11.24 5.37 -3.86
N GLY A 55 -10.18 4.58 -4.07
CA GLY A 55 -9.41 3.94 -3.01
C GLY A 55 -8.82 4.97 -2.04
N LEU A 56 -8.22 6.04 -2.56
CA LEU A 56 -7.69 7.13 -1.74
C LEU A 56 -8.78 7.82 -0.92
N GLN A 57 -9.96 8.08 -1.49
CA GLN A 57 -11.08 8.67 -0.77
C GLN A 57 -11.54 7.78 0.40
N ARG A 58 -11.71 6.48 0.14
CA ARG A 58 -12.03 5.49 1.20
C ARG A 58 -10.95 5.42 2.26
N PHE A 59 -9.69 5.38 1.85
CA PHE A 59 -8.54 5.36 2.76
C PHE A 59 -8.52 6.60 3.65
N MET A 60 -8.68 7.80 3.09
CA MET A 60 -8.78 9.05 3.85
C MET A 60 -9.98 9.06 4.80
N ASN A 61 -11.12 8.50 4.39
CA ASN A 61 -12.27 8.34 5.27
C ASN A 61 -11.95 7.41 6.44
N ALA A 62 -11.29 6.28 6.19
CA ALA A 62 -10.95 5.30 7.22
C ALA A 62 -9.91 5.82 8.23
N VAL A 63 -8.81 6.40 7.75
CA VAL A 63 -7.69 6.79 8.62
C VAL A 63 -7.83 8.20 9.22
N ARG A 64 -8.71 9.04 8.67
CA ARG A 64 -8.84 10.45 9.08
C ARG A 64 -10.27 10.87 9.42
N GLY A 65 -11.29 10.05 9.15
CA GLY A 65 -12.68 10.45 9.30
C GLY A 65 -13.03 11.64 8.39
N ALA A 66 -12.45 11.69 7.19
CA ALA A 66 -12.49 12.86 6.33
C ALA A 66 -13.89 13.20 5.76
N GLY A 67 -14.84 12.26 5.79
CA GLY A 67 -16.23 12.49 5.33
C GLY A 67 -16.34 12.77 3.82
N LEU A 68 -15.40 12.27 3.03
CA LEU A 68 -15.34 12.44 1.58
C LEU A 68 -16.42 11.60 0.90
N VAL A 69 -17.01 12.16 -0.17
CA VAL A 69 -17.75 11.37 -1.15
C VAL A 69 -16.75 10.50 -1.92
N VAL A 70 -17.10 9.23 -2.15
CA VAL A 70 -16.29 8.30 -2.92
C VAL A 70 -16.82 8.26 -4.35
N ASP A 71 -16.37 9.20 -5.17
CA ASP A 71 -16.77 9.39 -6.57
C ASP A 71 -15.67 9.00 -7.57
N GLY A 72 -14.47 8.62 -7.10
CA GLY A 72 -13.37 8.24 -7.98
C GLY A 72 -12.68 9.40 -8.68
N VAL A 73 -13.00 10.66 -8.32
CA VAL A 73 -12.45 11.85 -8.99
C VAL A 73 -11.69 12.73 -8.01
N ILE A 74 -10.44 13.05 -8.36
CA ILE A 74 -9.71 14.14 -7.72
C ILE A 74 -10.06 15.44 -8.44
N SER A 75 -10.95 16.20 -7.82
CA SER A 75 -11.55 17.42 -8.40
C SER A 75 -10.60 18.61 -8.51
N SER A 76 -10.87 19.47 -9.50
CA SER A 76 -10.35 20.83 -9.64
C SER A 76 -8.85 20.98 -9.39
N GLN A 77 -8.06 20.26 -10.19
CA GLN A 77 -6.60 20.28 -10.12
C GLN A 77 -6.00 21.11 -11.25
N PRO A 78 -4.91 21.87 -10.99
CA PRO A 78 -4.28 22.72 -11.99
C PRO A 78 -3.76 21.90 -13.18
N ALA A 79 -4.24 22.18 -14.39
CA ALA A 79 -3.84 21.47 -15.61
C ALA A 79 -2.32 21.47 -15.85
N ARG A 80 -1.62 22.55 -15.46
CA ARG A 80 -0.15 22.64 -15.53
C ARG A 80 0.60 21.57 -14.72
N GLU A 81 -0.01 20.96 -13.70
CA GLU A 81 0.63 19.90 -12.92
C GLU A 81 0.48 18.52 -13.56
N ALA A 82 -0.43 18.36 -14.55
CA ALA A 82 -0.62 17.10 -15.26
C ALA A 82 0.68 16.63 -15.95
N ALA A 83 1.47 17.56 -16.49
CA ALA A 83 2.77 17.26 -17.11
C ALA A 83 3.83 16.72 -16.12
N ARG A 84 3.64 16.92 -14.81
CA ARG A 84 4.48 16.30 -13.75
C ARG A 84 3.97 14.94 -13.32
N CYS A 85 2.76 14.57 -13.72
CA CYS A 85 2.09 13.36 -13.27
C CYS A 85 1.69 12.45 -14.44
N PRO A 86 2.60 12.05 -15.36
CA PRO A 86 2.22 11.22 -16.50
C PRO A 86 1.79 9.80 -16.11
N GLY A 87 2.04 9.37 -14.86
CA GLY A 87 1.47 8.15 -14.29
C GLY A 87 0.00 8.25 -13.88
N ILE A 88 -0.60 9.44 -13.93
CA ILE A 88 -2.04 9.64 -13.74
C ILE A 88 -2.73 9.47 -15.10
N VAL A 89 -3.52 8.41 -15.22
CA VAL A 89 -4.19 8.00 -16.47
C VAL A 89 -5.72 8.15 -16.42
N GLY A 90 -6.29 8.43 -15.24
CA GLY A 90 -7.72 8.67 -15.07
C GLY A 90 -8.08 9.02 -13.63
N GLY A 91 -9.35 9.37 -13.38
CA GLY A 91 -9.84 9.70 -12.02
C GLY A 91 -9.43 11.08 -11.52
N TRP A 92 -9.16 12.03 -12.42
CA TRP A 92 -8.72 13.39 -12.12
C TRP A 92 -9.40 14.40 -13.03
N GLU A 93 -9.73 15.56 -12.46
CA GLU A 93 -10.26 16.71 -13.19
C GLU A 93 -9.16 17.78 -13.28
N TRP A 94 -8.60 17.94 -14.48
CA TRP A 94 -7.57 18.95 -14.77
C TRP A 94 -8.21 20.20 -15.38
N VAL A 95 -8.02 21.35 -14.74
CA VAL A 95 -8.63 22.64 -15.13
C VAL A 95 -7.63 23.80 -15.03
N GLU A 96 -7.87 24.85 -15.80
CA GLU A 96 -7.06 26.09 -15.74
C GLU A 96 -7.40 26.94 -14.51
N ASP A 97 -8.70 27.11 -14.22
CA ASP A 97 -9.19 27.78 -13.00
C ASP A 97 -9.51 26.73 -11.93
N TYR A 98 -8.57 26.52 -11.02
CA TYR A 98 -8.60 25.41 -10.06
C TYR A 98 -8.88 25.90 -8.63
N HIS A 99 -9.68 25.13 -7.91
CA HIS A 99 -10.08 25.38 -6.52
C HIS A 99 -9.55 24.32 -5.53
N GLY A 100 -8.93 23.26 -6.04
CA GLY A 100 -8.39 22.16 -5.24
C GLY A 100 -9.43 21.12 -4.85
N SER A 101 -8.96 20.03 -4.24
CA SER A 101 -9.78 18.89 -3.86
C SER A 101 -9.81 18.68 -2.34
N PRO A 102 -10.97 18.35 -1.75
CA PRO A 102 -11.03 17.90 -0.36
C PRO A 102 -10.25 16.58 -0.16
N THR A 103 -10.16 15.72 -1.17
CA THR A 103 -9.34 14.50 -1.11
C THR A 103 -7.86 14.83 -0.96
N ILE A 104 -7.35 15.79 -1.76
CA ILE A 104 -5.96 16.25 -1.65
C ILE A 104 -5.71 16.97 -0.33
N LEU A 105 -6.68 17.72 0.19
CA LEU A 105 -6.59 18.31 1.53
C LEU A 105 -6.40 17.24 2.60
N ALA A 106 -7.22 16.18 2.54
CA ALA A 106 -7.14 15.06 3.47
C ALA A 106 -5.77 14.37 3.40
N MET A 107 -5.27 14.10 2.18
CA MET A 107 -3.95 13.54 1.92
C MET A 107 -2.84 14.42 2.48
N GLN A 108 -2.82 15.72 2.16
CA GLN A 108 -1.82 16.66 2.68
C GLN A 108 -1.82 16.69 4.22
N THR A 109 -3.00 16.62 4.83
CA THR A 109 -3.12 16.60 6.29
C THR A 109 -2.64 15.26 6.86
N TRP A 110 -2.91 14.14 6.20
CA TRP A 110 -2.43 12.81 6.59
C TRP A 110 -0.90 12.73 6.51
N LEU A 111 -0.31 13.32 5.46
CA LEU A 111 1.13 13.50 5.29
C LEU A 111 1.77 14.50 6.28
N LYS A 112 0.97 15.15 7.15
CA LYS A 112 1.41 16.23 8.05
C LYS A 112 2.10 17.39 7.31
N LEU A 113 1.71 17.62 6.05
CA LEU A 113 2.27 18.68 5.23
C LEU A 113 1.89 20.05 5.80
N ARG A 114 2.88 20.89 6.10
CA ARG A 114 2.63 22.28 6.49
C ARG A 114 2.09 23.08 5.31
N ARG A 115 0.87 23.59 5.47
CA ARG A 115 0.14 24.41 4.48
C ARG A 115 0.21 25.88 4.86
N GLY A 116 0.37 26.76 3.87
CA GLY A 116 0.25 28.20 4.07
C GLY A 116 -1.22 28.60 4.29
N SER A 117 -1.44 29.76 4.92
CA SER A 117 -2.79 30.35 4.99
C SER A 117 -3.32 30.57 3.57
N GLY A 118 -4.56 30.17 3.31
CA GLY A 118 -5.18 30.30 1.98
C GLY A 118 -4.63 29.36 0.90
N ALA A 119 -3.78 28.38 1.24
CA ALA A 119 -3.26 27.45 0.23
C ALA A 119 -4.38 26.59 -0.37
N THR A 120 -4.41 26.52 -1.70
CA THR A 120 -5.30 25.61 -2.45
C THR A 120 -4.83 24.16 -2.30
N SER A 121 -5.77 23.23 -2.15
CA SER A 121 -5.50 21.80 -1.97
C SER A 121 -5.21 21.12 -3.30
N THR A 122 -4.00 21.34 -3.82
CA THR A 122 -3.57 20.81 -5.12
C THR A 122 -2.43 19.81 -5.03
N MET A 123 -2.42 18.86 -5.95
CA MET A 123 -1.32 17.92 -6.16
C MET A 123 -0.18 18.63 -6.90
N ASN A 124 0.61 19.39 -6.15
CA ASN A 124 1.79 20.08 -6.66
C ASN A 124 3.06 19.30 -6.31
N GLY A 125 4.20 19.72 -6.87
CA GLY A 125 5.50 19.10 -6.61
C GLY A 125 5.84 18.96 -5.13
N LYS A 126 5.43 19.90 -4.26
CA LYS A 126 5.64 19.78 -2.80
C LYS A 126 4.84 18.62 -2.20
N THR A 127 3.60 18.42 -2.63
CA THR A 127 2.75 17.32 -2.17
C THR A 127 3.31 15.98 -2.64
N ILE A 128 3.73 15.91 -3.91
CA ILE A 128 4.35 14.71 -4.48
C ILE A 128 5.66 14.38 -3.75
N ARG A 129 6.53 15.37 -3.53
CA ARG A 129 7.75 15.24 -2.74
C ARG A 129 7.50 14.62 -1.37
N THR A 130 6.50 15.14 -0.67
CA THR A 130 6.18 14.66 0.68
C THR A 130 5.60 13.25 0.65
N LEU A 131 4.80 12.91 -0.35
CA LEU A 131 4.32 11.54 -0.57
C LEU A 131 5.47 10.58 -0.85
N GLN A 132 6.44 10.97 -1.68
CA GLN A 132 7.65 10.19 -1.95
C GLN A 132 8.47 9.95 -0.68
N GLN A 133 8.72 11.01 0.09
CA GLN A 133 9.42 10.92 1.38
C GLN A 133 8.68 10.03 2.38
N HIS A 134 7.35 10.10 2.40
CA HIS A 134 6.53 9.27 3.29
C HIS A 134 6.76 7.77 3.03
N TYR A 135 6.90 7.37 1.76
CA TYR A 135 7.20 5.99 1.38
C TYR A 135 8.69 5.64 1.33
N GLY A 136 9.59 6.56 1.72
CA GLY A 136 11.04 6.33 1.64
C GLY A 136 11.59 6.29 0.21
N ILE A 137 10.88 6.87 -0.76
CA ILE A 137 11.27 6.96 -2.16
C ILE A 137 12.05 8.26 -2.40
N SER A 138 13.12 8.19 -3.19
CA SER A 138 13.93 9.37 -3.55
C SER A 138 13.07 10.41 -4.26
N PRO A 139 12.95 11.66 -3.75
CA PRO A 139 12.01 12.60 -4.32
C PRO A 139 12.50 13.24 -5.62
N ASP A 140 11.64 13.21 -6.64
CA ASP A 140 11.82 13.90 -7.94
C ASP A 140 10.66 14.88 -8.24
N ASP A 141 9.70 15.00 -7.32
CA ASP A 141 8.50 15.85 -7.41
C ASP A 141 7.55 15.48 -8.57
N ARG A 142 7.67 14.27 -9.09
CA ARG A 142 6.90 13.76 -10.22
C ARG A 142 6.25 12.42 -9.89
N LEU A 143 5.18 12.13 -10.61
CA LEU A 143 4.54 10.83 -10.62
C LEU A 143 4.68 10.23 -12.01
N ASP A 144 5.90 9.83 -12.36
CA ASP A 144 6.20 9.24 -13.66
C ASP A 144 5.71 7.79 -13.72
N GLY A 145 4.94 7.46 -14.77
CA GLY A 145 4.31 6.14 -14.92
C GLY A 145 5.21 5.11 -15.59
N PRO A 146 5.27 3.85 -15.12
CA PRO A 146 4.71 3.36 -13.85
C PRO A 146 5.49 3.91 -12.64
N SER A 147 4.78 4.44 -11.64
CA SER A 147 5.38 5.12 -10.49
C SER A 147 5.49 4.20 -9.29
N GLN A 148 6.69 4.08 -8.72
CA GLN A 148 6.88 3.42 -7.42
C GLN A 148 6.10 4.11 -6.30
N THR A 149 5.88 5.42 -6.40
CA THR A 149 5.12 6.18 -5.39
C THR A 149 3.64 5.89 -5.49
N ILE A 150 3.09 5.81 -6.71
CA ILE A 150 1.69 5.40 -6.92
C ILE A 150 1.50 3.96 -6.45
N MET A 151 2.41 3.05 -6.78
CA MET A 151 2.35 1.65 -6.36
C MET A 151 2.39 1.50 -4.83
N ALA A 152 3.23 2.28 -4.14
CA ALA A 152 3.27 2.29 -2.68
C ALA A 152 1.95 2.80 -2.08
N LEU A 153 1.38 3.87 -2.65
CA LEU A 153 0.06 4.36 -2.25
C LEU A 153 -1.05 3.34 -2.47
N GLN A 154 -1.08 2.67 -3.63
CA GLN A 154 -2.06 1.62 -3.93
C GLN A 154 -1.96 0.46 -2.95
N ASN A 155 -0.74 0.02 -2.63
CA ASN A 155 -0.51 -1.02 -1.63
C ASN A 155 -0.99 -0.60 -0.24
N GLU A 156 -0.77 0.65 0.16
CA GLU A 156 -1.28 1.15 1.44
C GLU A 156 -2.80 1.23 1.44
N ILE A 157 -3.42 1.77 0.39
CA ILE A 157 -4.87 1.80 0.22
C ILE A 157 -5.46 0.39 0.43
N ASN A 158 -4.88 -0.63 -0.19
CA ASN A 158 -5.33 -2.01 -0.10
C ASN A 158 -5.29 -2.60 1.32
N GLN A 159 -4.52 -2.02 2.25
CA GLN A 159 -4.54 -2.44 3.66
C GLN A 159 -5.82 -1.99 4.40
N TYR A 160 -6.57 -1.04 3.85
CA TYR A 160 -7.71 -0.40 4.52
C TYR A 160 -9.03 -0.53 3.75
N VAL A 161 -8.98 -0.74 2.43
CA VAL A 161 -10.17 -0.84 1.57
C VAL A 161 -10.47 -2.26 1.12
N GLY A 162 -9.57 -3.20 1.45
CA GLY A 162 -9.76 -4.62 1.25
C GLY A 162 -10.62 -5.29 2.31
#